data_AF-A0A7K1V1L3-F1
#
_entry.id   AF-A0A7K1V1L3-F1
#
_cell.length_a   1.000
_cell.length_b   1.000
_cell.length_c   1.000
_cell.angle_alpha   90.00
_cell.angle_beta   90.00
_cell.angle_gamma   90.00
#
_symmetry.space_group_name_H-M   'P 1'
#
loop_
_entity.id
_entity.type
_entity.pdbx_description
1 polymer ?
#
loop_
_entity_poly.entity_id
_entity_poly.type
_entity_poly.pdbx_seq_one_letter_code
_entity_poly.pdbx_strand_id
1 'polypeptide(L)'
;MSTHTPERATPEHISIMGWIARGLALVIFVPPRLAWEALKGLAHLIAATLRLFVEHLLEPLWILFRDWVYRPLRNFVRNYLWHWLIQQLLFGMVLTPLGAFLLAYFLRPIQRAIEEWLWRRVLKPAFRWTVWNVVAPTLLAIVWFIEHIVNPIITWLIIWPLVQLWRWVLRPLVHVVLVTCAFGWRMATTVVEFTVVAPCRWLNRTVLQPLFAAIARARHALAKPVRWAYRRVIMPWRARAAEVWTLIFGG
;
A
#
# COMPACT_ATOMS: atom_id res chain seq x y z
N MET A 1 -7.00 -52.51 -49.86
CA MET A 1 -7.76 -51.29 -49.51
C MET A 1 -8.64 -51.62 -48.33
N SER A 2 -8.13 -51.42 -47.12
CA SER A 2 -8.85 -51.65 -45.86
C SER A 2 -9.51 -50.34 -45.44
N THR A 3 -10.83 -50.29 -45.57
CA THR A 3 -11.67 -49.19 -45.10
C THR A 3 -11.74 -49.23 -43.58
N HIS A 4 -10.83 -48.52 -42.91
CA HIS A 4 -10.96 -48.20 -41.49
C HIS A 4 -12.18 -47.28 -41.32
N THR A 5 -13.31 -47.86 -40.93
CA THR A 5 -14.45 -47.11 -40.40
C THR A 5 -13.98 -46.34 -39.17
N PRO A 6 -14.14 -45.00 -39.12
CA PRO A 6 -13.76 -44.22 -37.95
C PRO A 6 -14.61 -44.70 -36.77
N GLU A 7 -13.94 -45.26 -35.76
CA GLU A 7 -14.57 -45.58 -34.48
C GLU A 7 -15.27 -44.33 -33.98
N ARG A 8 -16.60 -44.39 -33.91
CA ARG A 8 -17.42 -43.34 -33.32
C ARG A 8 -17.00 -43.24 -31.85
N ALA A 9 -16.26 -42.19 -31.51
CA ALA A 9 -15.90 -41.87 -30.14
C ALA A 9 -17.18 -41.92 -29.28
N THR A 10 -17.25 -42.88 -28.37
CA THR A 10 -18.35 -43.00 -27.44
C THR A 10 -18.49 -41.69 -26.66
N PRO A 11 -19.70 -41.15 -26.51
CA PRO A 11 -19.89 -39.86 -25.85
C PRO A 11 -19.32 -39.94 -24.43
N GLU A 12 -18.23 -39.22 -24.17
CA GLU A 12 -17.63 -39.12 -22.84
C GLU A 12 -18.73 -38.74 -21.85
N HIS A 13 -19.03 -39.65 -20.92
CA HIS A 13 -19.95 -39.37 -19.84
C HIS A 13 -19.28 -38.37 -18.90
N ILE A 14 -19.56 -37.09 -19.16
CA ILE A 14 -19.10 -35.99 -18.32
C ILE A 14 -19.76 -36.17 -16.96
N SER A 15 -18.96 -36.50 -15.95
CA SER A 15 -19.45 -36.65 -14.58
C SER A 15 -20.11 -35.35 -14.11
N ILE A 16 -21.16 -35.46 -13.31
CA ILE A 16 -21.90 -34.32 -12.73
C ILE A 16 -20.92 -33.36 -12.01
N MET A 17 -19.90 -33.91 -11.36
CA MET A 17 -18.83 -33.13 -10.72
C MET A 17 -18.00 -32.32 -11.72
N GLY A 18 -17.74 -32.83 -12.93
CA GLY A 18 -17.05 -32.10 -13.99
C GLY A 18 -17.86 -30.90 -14.48
N TRP A 19 -19.19 -31.02 -14.54
CA TRP A 19 -20.07 -29.89 -14.88
C TRP A 19 -20.06 -28.81 -13.81
N ILE A 20 -20.13 -29.20 -12.52
CA ILE A 20 -20.05 -28.26 -11.40
C ILE A 20 -18.69 -27.55 -11.39
N ALA A 21 -17.58 -28.28 -11.59
CA ALA A 21 -16.25 -27.69 -11.63
C ALA A 21 -16.08 -26.69 -12.80
N ARG A 22 -16.60 -27.01 -13.99
CA ARG A 22 -16.61 -26.08 -15.13
C ARG A 22 -17.47 -24.84 -14.88
N GLY A 23 -18.66 -25.01 -14.31
CA GLY A 23 -19.52 -23.89 -13.94
C GLY A 23 -18.84 -22.97 -12.92
N LEU A 24 -18.23 -23.55 -11.89
CA LEU A 24 -17.49 -22.80 -10.88
C LEU A 24 -16.28 -22.07 -11.49
N ALA A 25 -15.51 -22.74 -12.34
CA ALA A 25 -14.38 -22.13 -13.04
C ALA A 25 -14.82 -20.97 -13.94
N LEU A 26 -15.93 -21.12 -14.68
CA LEU A 26 -16.50 -20.05 -15.49
C LEU A 26 -16.91 -18.84 -14.64
N VAL A 27 -17.65 -19.09 -13.55
CA VAL A 27 -18.12 -18.02 -12.65
C VAL A 27 -16.96 -17.31 -11.95
N ILE A 28 -15.88 -18.02 -11.64
CA ILE A 28 -14.71 -17.43 -10.95
C ILE A 28 -13.76 -16.72 -11.92
N PHE A 29 -13.46 -17.32 -13.07
CA PHE A 29 -12.41 -16.81 -13.96
C PHE A 29 -12.90 -15.87 -15.06
N VAL A 30 -14.15 -15.99 -15.51
CA VAL A 30 -14.67 -15.14 -16.59
C VAL A 30 -14.87 -13.69 -16.16
N PRO A 31 -15.44 -13.37 -14.98
CA PRO A 31 -15.63 -11.97 -14.59
C PRO A 31 -14.31 -11.18 -14.43
N PRO A 32 -13.25 -11.71 -13.79
CA PRO A 32 -11.96 -11.04 -13.74
C PRO A 32 -11.36 -10.82 -15.12
N ARG A 33 -11.52 -11.78 -16.04
CA ARG A 33 -11.01 -11.65 -17.41
C ARG A 33 -11.73 -10.57 -18.19
N LEU A 34 -13.06 -10.53 -18.11
CA LEU A 34 -13.86 -9.47 -18.75
C LEU A 34 -13.54 -8.10 -18.15
N ALA A 35 -13.38 -8.01 -16.82
CA ALA A 35 -12.97 -6.78 -16.16
C ALA A 35 -11.58 -6.31 -16.65
N TRP A 36 -10.64 -7.25 -16.84
CA TRP A 36 -9.32 -6.95 -17.37
C TRP A 36 -9.34 -6.45 -18.82
N GLU A 37 -10.15 -7.06 -19.68
CA GLU A 37 -10.30 -6.59 -21.07
C GLU A 37 -11.02 -5.24 -21.14
N ALA A 38 -12.04 -5.00 -20.30
CA ALA A 38 -12.68 -3.70 -20.17
C ALA A 38 -11.69 -2.63 -19.71
N LEU A 39 -10.83 -2.94 -18.73
CA LEU A 39 -9.80 -2.03 -18.24
C LEU A 39 -8.79 -1.67 -19.34
N LYS A 40 -8.36 -2.64 -20.15
CA LYS A 40 -7.49 -2.40 -21.31
C LYS A 40 -8.17 -1.51 -22.35
N GLY A 41 -9.45 -1.74 -22.64
CA GLY A 41 -10.23 -0.91 -23.55
C GLY A 41 -10.31 0.54 -23.06
N LEU A 42 -10.52 0.73 -21.77
CA LEU A 42 -10.58 2.05 -21.14
C LEU A 42 -9.25 2.80 -21.24
N ALA A 43 -8.12 2.11 -21.05
CA ALA A 43 -6.79 2.69 -21.25
C ALA A 43 -6.57 3.15 -22.71
N HIS A 44 -7.02 2.38 -23.69
CA HIS A 44 -6.94 2.77 -25.11
C HIS A 44 -7.82 3.98 -25.41
N LEU A 45 -9.02 4.04 -24.83
CA LEU A 45 -9.94 5.16 -25.02
C LEU A 45 -9.38 6.45 -24.40
N ILE A 46 -8.77 6.36 -23.21
CA ILE A 46 -8.04 7.48 -22.60
C ILE A 46 -6.88 7.93 -23.50
N ALA A 47 -6.05 6.99 -24.00
CA ALA A 47 -4.94 7.32 -24.88
C ALA A 47 -5.42 8.00 -26.18
N ALA A 48 -6.50 7.51 -26.79
CA ALA A 48 -7.10 8.12 -27.97
C ALA A 48 -7.63 9.54 -27.69
N THR A 49 -8.24 9.73 -26.52
CA THR A 49 -8.79 11.05 -26.12
C THR A 49 -7.68 12.05 -25.84
N LEU A 50 -6.62 11.62 -25.15
CA LEU A 50 -5.40 12.42 -24.93
C LEU A 50 -4.74 12.79 -26.26
N ARG A 51 -4.65 11.85 -27.20
CA ARG A 51 -4.10 12.11 -28.52
C ARG A 51 -4.90 13.16 -29.27
N LEU A 52 -6.23 13.01 -29.30
CA LEU A 52 -7.12 14.02 -29.90
C LEU A 52 -6.96 15.39 -29.24
N PHE A 53 -6.87 15.44 -27.91
CA PHE A 53 -6.64 16.68 -27.18
C PHE A 53 -5.29 17.32 -27.55
N VAL A 54 -4.22 16.53 -27.63
CA VAL A 54 -2.90 17.05 -28.01
C VAL A 54 -2.91 17.62 -29.43
N GLU A 55 -3.47 16.86 -30.38
CA GLU A 55 -3.52 17.23 -31.80
C GLU A 55 -4.47 18.42 -32.06
N HIS A 56 -5.63 18.47 -31.41
CA HIS A 56 -6.66 19.48 -31.73
C HIS A 56 -6.64 20.72 -30.83
N LEU A 57 -6.12 20.61 -29.60
CA LEU A 57 -6.06 21.74 -28.68
C LEU A 57 -4.64 22.24 -28.50
N LEU A 58 -3.69 21.35 -28.20
CA LEU A 58 -2.34 21.78 -27.82
C LEU A 58 -1.53 22.28 -29.02
N GLU A 59 -1.60 21.59 -30.16
CA GLU A 59 -0.89 21.98 -31.38
C GLU A 59 -1.30 23.37 -31.92
N PRO A 60 -2.59 23.70 -32.09
CA PRO A 60 -2.96 25.04 -32.52
C PRO A 60 -2.59 26.11 -31.49
N LEU A 61 -2.71 25.82 -30.19
CA LEU A 61 -2.25 26.74 -29.13
C LEU A 61 -0.74 27.00 -29.22
N TRP A 62 0.03 25.95 -29.50
CA TRP A 62 1.47 26.05 -29.67
C TRP A 62 1.85 26.86 -30.92
N ILE A 63 1.17 26.63 -32.05
CA ILE A 63 1.39 27.42 -33.27
C ILE A 63 1.05 28.88 -33.02
N LEU A 64 -0.09 29.15 -32.38
CA LEU A 64 -0.54 30.50 -32.06
C LEU A 64 0.47 31.17 -31.13
N PHE A 65 0.92 30.50 -30.06
CA PHE A 65 1.96 31.01 -29.16
C PHE A 65 3.29 31.26 -29.88
N ARG A 66 3.74 30.32 -30.72
CA ARG A 66 4.98 30.45 -31.48
C ARG A 66 4.93 31.66 -32.41
N ASP A 67 3.82 31.84 -33.11
CA ASP A 67 3.71 32.86 -34.14
C ASP A 67 3.44 34.24 -33.53
N TRP A 68 2.70 34.32 -32.41
CA TRP A 68 2.41 35.58 -31.74
C TRP A 68 3.47 36.04 -30.75
N VAL A 69 4.17 35.13 -30.08
CA VAL A 69 5.11 35.49 -29.00
C VAL A 69 6.53 35.24 -29.46
N TYR A 70 6.84 34.02 -29.88
CA TYR A 70 8.20 33.65 -30.21
C TYR A 70 8.71 34.35 -31.48
N ARG A 71 7.89 34.44 -32.53
CA ARG A 71 8.29 35.06 -33.80
C ARG A 71 8.61 36.55 -33.67
N PRO A 72 7.77 37.41 -33.07
CA PRO A 72 8.13 38.82 -32.89
C PRO A 72 9.31 38.99 -31.92
N LEU A 73 9.38 38.19 -30.85
CA LEU A 73 10.53 38.22 -29.94
C LEU A 73 11.83 37.88 -30.68
N ARG A 74 11.82 36.81 -31.47
CA ARG A 74 12.98 36.39 -32.29
C ARG A 74 13.36 37.47 -33.31
N ASN A 75 12.38 38.05 -33.98
CA ASN A 75 12.63 39.12 -34.96
C ASN A 75 13.20 40.37 -34.28
N PHE A 76 12.71 40.72 -33.09
CA PHE A 76 13.26 41.82 -32.30
C PHE A 76 14.72 41.55 -31.92
N VAL A 77 15.02 40.38 -31.35
CA VAL A 77 16.39 40.01 -30.99
C VAL A 77 17.30 40.00 -32.21
N ARG A 78 16.87 39.38 -33.31
CA ARG A 78 17.70 39.25 -34.51
C ARG A 78 17.90 40.57 -35.25
N ASN A 79 16.85 41.38 -35.40
CA ASN A 79 16.92 42.56 -36.27
C ASN A 79 17.36 43.81 -35.51
N TYR A 80 16.97 43.96 -34.24
CA TYR A 80 17.40 45.10 -33.43
C TYR A 80 18.67 44.77 -32.67
N LEU A 81 18.63 43.74 -31.84
CA LEU A 81 19.72 43.46 -30.90
C LEU A 81 20.99 43.03 -31.66
N TRP A 82 20.85 42.21 -32.69
CA TRP A 82 22.01 41.71 -33.45
C TRP A 82 22.65 42.75 -34.37
N HIS A 83 21.86 43.57 -35.04
CA HIS A 83 22.40 44.64 -35.90
C HIS A 83 23.16 45.67 -35.07
N TRP A 84 22.57 46.02 -33.93
CA TRP A 84 23.12 46.98 -33.00
C TRP A 84 24.39 46.44 -32.31
N LEU A 85 24.41 45.16 -31.95
CA LEU A 85 25.59 44.49 -31.38
C LEU A 85 26.73 44.32 -32.42
N ILE A 86 26.41 44.01 -33.69
CA ILE A 86 27.39 43.93 -34.78
C ILE A 86 28.00 45.30 -35.08
N GLN A 87 27.19 46.36 -35.18
CA GLN A 87 27.70 47.72 -35.38
C GLN A 87 28.70 48.09 -34.27
N GLN A 88 28.36 47.75 -33.03
CA GLN A 88 29.21 48.03 -31.91
C GLN A 88 30.44 47.15 -31.79
N LEU A 89 30.39 45.92 -32.28
CA LEU A 89 31.55 45.04 -32.34
C LEU A 89 32.52 45.52 -33.43
N LEU A 90 32.00 45.99 -34.57
CA LEU A 90 32.77 46.63 -35.65
C LEU A 90 33.39 47.96 -35.21
N PHE A 91 32.62 48.85 -34.59
CA PHE A 91 33.16 50.10 -34.02
C PHE A 91 34.09 49.84 -32.83
N GLY A 92 33.78 48.82 -32.03
CA GLY A 92 34.57 48.37 -30.89
C GLY A 92 35.93 47.84 -31.31
N MET A 93 36.05 47.11 -32.42
CA MET A 93 37.35 46.66 -32.94
C MET A 93 38.28 47.81 -33.36
N VAL A 94 37.73 48.96 -33.76
CA VAL A 94 38.52 50.15 -34.16
C VAL A 94 38.82 51.07 -32.96
N LEU A 95 38.02 51.02 -31.89
CA LEU A 95 38.14 51.86 -30.67
C LEU A 95 38.27 51.03 -29.37
N THR A 96 39.05 49.94 -29.39
CA THR A 96 38.96 48.79 -28.48
C THR A 96 38.88 49.02 -26.96
N PRO A 97 39.57 49.97 -26.31
CA PRO A 97 39.37 50.18 -24.87
C PRO A 97 38.25 51.20 -24.56
N LEU A 98 38.18 52.29 -25.32
CA LEU A 98 37.29 53.42 -25.03
C LEU A 98 35.85 53.13 -25.49
N GLY A 99 35.71 52.47 -26.63
CA GLY A 99 34.44 52.01 -27.17
C GLY A 99 33.75 51.05 -26.21
N ALA A 100 34.44 49.97 -25.80
CA ALA A 100 33.90 48.96 -24.89
C ALA A 100 33.50 49.53 -23.51
N PHE A 101 34.24 50.51 -23.00
CA PHE A 101 33.92 51.16 -21.73
C PHE A 101 32.66 52.03 -21.82
N LEU A 102 32.55 52.87 -22.86
CA LEU A 102 31.33 53.65 -23.14
C LEU A 102 30.13 52.75 -23.39
N LEU A 103 30.35 51.63 -24.06
CA LEU A 103 29.36 50.61 -24.33
C LEU A 103 28.84 49.98 -23.04
N ALA A 104 29.72 49.40 -22.24
CA ALA A 104 29.33 48.78 -20.98
C ALA A 104 28.67 49.80 -20.03
N TYR A 105 29.10 51.06 -20.08
CA TYR A 105 28.56 52.12 -19.24
C TYR A 105 27.18 52.60 -19.69
N PHE A 106 26.94 52.81 -20.99
CA PHE A 106 25.65 53.32 -21.49
C PHE A 106 24.63 52.22 -21.80
N LEU A 107 25.05 51.04 -22.23
CA LEU A 107 24.10 49.99 -22.57
C LEU A 107 23.48 49.38 -21.36
N ARG A 108 24.31 49.06 -20.37
CA ARG A 108 23.85 48.30 -19.23
C ARG A 108 22.67 49.00 -18.54
N PRO A 109 22.64 50.34 -18.38
CA PRO A 109 21.45 51.02 -17.90
C PRO A 109 20.31 51.03 -18.92
N ILE A 110 20.56 51.21 -20.23
CA ILE A 110 19.50 51.21 -21.25
C ILE A 110 18.84 49.82 -21.38
N GLN A 111 19.64 48.76 -21.41
CA GLN A 111 19.20 47.37 -21.44
C GLN A 111 18.37 47.06 -20.21
N ARG A 112 18.83 47.43 -19.01
CA ARG A 112 18.03 47.26 -17.77
C ARG A 112 16.74 48.05 -17.82
N ALA A 113 16.77 49.28 -18.31
CA ALA A 113 15.58 50.11 -18.45
C ALA A 113 14.58 49.50 -19.44
N ILE A 114 15.04 48.97 -20.57
CA ILE A 114 14.21 48.29 -21.57
C ILE A 114 13.67 46.97 -21.01
N GLU A 115 14.51 46.15 -20.39
CA GLU A 115 14.11 44.88 -19.78
C GLU A 115 13.05 45.12 -18.71
N GLU A 116 13.27 46.10 -17.84
CA GLU A 116 12.35 46.43 -16.78
C GLU A 116 11.06 47.06 -17.29
N TRP A 117 11.13 47.91 -18.33
CA TRP A 117 9.96 48.44 -19.00
C TRP A 117 9.15 47.33 -19.69
N LEU A 118 9.81 46.46 -20.45
CA LEU A 118 9.19 45.34 -21.15
C LEU A 118 8.56 44.37 -20.14
N TRP A 119 9.28 44.07 -19.05
CA TRP A 119 8.81 43.23 -17.97
C TRP A 119 7.57 43.82 -17.30
N ARG A 120 7.63 45.07 -16.85
CA ARG A 120 6.54 45.70 -16.09
C ARG A 120 5.33 46.01 -16.96
N ARG A 121 5.55 46.44 -18.21
CA ARG A 121 4.50 46.99 -19.07
C ARG A 121 3.87 45.96 -20.00
N VAL A 122 4.62 44.95 -20.43
CA VAL A 122 4.15 43.98 -21.43
C VAL A 122 4.08 42.58 -20.83
N LEU A 123 5.20 42.06 -20.34
CA LEU A 123 5.31 40.66 -19.90
C LEU A 123 4.49 40.37 -18.66
N LYS A 124 4.58 41.19 -17.61
CA LYS A 124 3.83 40.99 -16.37
C LYS A 124 2.31 41.06 -16.56
N PRO A 125 1.74 42.07 -17.23
CA PRO A 125 0.29 42.10 -17.46
C PRO A 125 -0.17 41.02 -18.44
N ALA A 126 0.59 40.74 -19.51
CA ALA A 126 0.26 39.65 -20.43
C ALA A 126 0.28 38.30 -19.73
N PHE A 127 1.33 38.00 -18.95
CA PHE A 127 1.43 36.76 -18.19
C PHE A 127 0.28 36.61 -17.19
N ARG A 128 -0.03 37.68 -16.44
CA ARG A 128 -1.17 37.67 -15.52
C ARG A 128 -2.47 37.43 -16.29
N TRP A 129 -2.69 38.14 -17.39
CA TRP A 129 -3.89 37.99 -18.21
C TRP A 129 -4.03 36.56 -18.76
N THR A 130 -2.94 35.96 -19.28
CA THR A 130 -2.95 34.60 -19.80
C THR A 130 -3.20 33.57 -18.70
N VAL A 131 -2.56 33.72 -17.54
CA VAL A 131 -2.78 32.80 -16.42
C VAL A 131 -4.23 32.88 -15.94
N TRP A 132 -4.78 34.07 -15.78
CA TRP A 132 -6.15 34.23 -15.26
C TRP A 132 -7.24 33.85 -16.28
N ASN A 133 -7.05 34.14 -17.57
CA ASN A 133 -8.08 33.90 -18.57
C ASN A 133 -7.98 32.55 -19.27
N VAL A 134 -6.79 31.93 -19.28
CA VAL A 134 -6.59 30.65 -19.97
C VAL A 134 -6.28 29.56 -18.98
N VAL A 135 -5.26 29.73 -18.14
CA VAL A 135 -4.80 28.64 -17.27
C VAL A 135 -5.81 28.34 -16.16
N ALA A 136 -6.30 29.37 -15.47
CA ALA A 136 -7.25 29.21 -14.38
C ALA A 136 -8.57 28.50 -14.80
N PRO A 137 -9.28 28.94 -15.86
CA PRO A 137 -10.51 28.24 -16.26
C PRO A 137 -10.24 26.83 -16.78
N THR A 138 -9.11 26.61 -17.45
CA THR A 138 -8.74 25.27 -17.94
C THR A 138 -8.46 24.32 -16.78
N LEU A 139 -7.69 24.75 -15.77
CA LEU A 139 -7.44 23.95 -14.58
C LEU A 139 -8.74 23.68 -13.81
N LEU A 140 -9.61 24.68 -13.67
CA LEU A 140 -10.88 24.51 -12.97
C LEU A 140 -11.81 23.56 -13.73
N ALA A 141 -11.85 23.61 -15.06
CA ALA A 141 -12.58 22.67 -15.89
C ALA A 141 -12.03 21.24 -15.76
N ILE A 142 -10.70 21.07 -15.69
CA ILE A 142 -10.07 19.76 -15.47
C ILE A 142 -10.44 19.20 -14.09
N VAL A 143 -10.32 20.01 -13.03
CA VAL A 143 -10.69 19.59 -11.67
C VAL A 143 -12.17 19.20 -11.63
N TRP A 144 -13.05 20.04 -12.20
CA TRP A 144 -14.47 19.75 -12.28
C TRP A 144 -14.75 18.44 -13.03
N PHE A 145 -14.08 18.20 -14.16
CA PHE A 145 -14.20 16.98 -14.94
C PHE A 145 -13.76 15.73 -14.13
N ILE A 146 -12.63 15.82 -13.43
CA ILE A 146 -12.14 14.72 -12.60
C ILE A 146 -13.13 14.42 -11.46
N GLU A 147 -13.60 15.44 -10.76
CA GLU A 147 -14.49 15.26 -9.62
C GLU A 147 -15.89 14.79 -10.02
N HIS A 148 -16.46 15.34 -11.09
CA HIS A 148 -17.86 15.08 -11.46
C HIS A 148 -18.04 13.93 -12.44
N ILE A 149 -17.01 13.55 -13.20
CA ILE A 149 -17.13 12.49 -14.20
C ILE A 149 -16.27 11.30 -13.78
N VAL A 150 -14.97 11.51 -13.56
CA VAL A 150 -14.04 10.41 -13.31
C VAL A 150 -14.32 9.73 -11.97
N ASN A 151 -14.50 10.51 -10.90
CA ASN A 151 -14.74 9.96 -9.56
C ASN A 151 -16.03 9.11 -9.45
N PRO A 152 -17.21 9.56 -9.93
CA PRO A 152 -18.40 8.71 -9.91
C PRO A 152 -18.26 7.50 -10.82
N ILE A 153 -17.58 7.61 -11.97
CA ILE A 153 -17.31 6.44 -12.83
C ILE A 153 -16.46 5.42 -12.07
N ILE A 154 -15.37 5.82 -11.42
CA ILE A 154 -14.53 4.92 -10.62
C ILE A 154 -15.36 4.29 -9.49
N THR A 155 -16.16 5.09 -8.80
CA THR A 155 -16.98 4.61 -7.69
C THR A 155 -18.02 3.59 -8.16
N TRP A 156 -18.71 3.86 -9.25
CA TRP A 156 -19.71 2.95 -9.81
C TRP A 156 -19.10 1.72 -10.49
N LEU A 157 -17.99 1.88 -11.20
CA LEU A 157 -17.40 0.83 -12.01
C LEU A 157 -16.48 -0.09 -11.22
N ILE A 158 -15.84 0.40 -10.16
CA ILE A 158 -14.86 -0.36 -9.39
C ILE A 158 -15.37 -0.61 -7.98
N ILE A 159 -15.71 0.45 -7.24
CA ILE A 159 -16.03 0.33 -5.81
C ILE A 159 -17.34 -0.44 -5.64
N TRP A 160 -18.39 -0.09 -6.38
CA TRP A 160 -19.69 -0.73 -6.26
C TRP A 160 -19.65 -2.25 -6.56
N PRO A 161 -19.11 -2.73 -7.70
CA PRO A 161 -19.04 -4.17 -7.94
C PRO A 161 -18.09 -4.88 -6.98
N LEU A 162 -17.04 -4.22 -6.49
CA LEU A 162 -16.16 -4.81 -5.47
C LEU A 162 -16.89 -4.98 -4.13
N VAL A 163 -17.69 -3.99 -3.71
CA VAL A 163 -18.55 -4.08 -2.53
C VAL A 163 -19.61 -5.17 -2.72
N GLN A 164 -20.15 -5.30 -3.93
CA GLN A 164 -21.14 -6.32 -4.25
C GLN A 164 -20.50 -7.72 -4.23
N LEU A 165 -19.32 -7.89 -4.82
CA LEU A 165 -18.53 -9.12 -4.75
C LEU A 165 -18.21 -9.48 -3.30
N TRP A 166 -17.83 -8.50 -2.49
CA TRP A 166 -17.59 -8.69 -1.07
C TRP A 166 -18.85 -9.17 -0.35
N ARG A 167 -19.99 -8.50 -0.56
CA ARG A 167 -21.24 -8.79 0.14
C ARG A 167 -21.84 -10.14 -0.25
N TRP A 168 -21.75 -10.51 -1.53
CA TRP A 168 -22.40 -11.71 -2.06
C TRP A 168 -21.49 -12.93 -2.11
N VAL A 169 -20.17 -12.76 -2.28
CA VAL A 169 -19.25 -13.90 -2.47
C VAL A 169 -18.29 -14.03 -1.29
N LEU A 170 -17.52 -12.98 -0.97
CA LEU A 170 -16.51 -13.12 0.09
C LEU A 170 -17.13 -13.25 1.47
N ARG A 171 -18.16 -12.47 1.81
CA ARG A 171 -18.79 -12.51 3.13
C ARG A 171 -19.34 -13.90 3.48
N PRO A 172 -20.14 -14.58 2.62
CA PRO A 172 -20.58 -15.94 2.93
C PRO A 172 -19.42 -16.93 2.95
N LEU A 173 -18.43 -16.79 2.06
CA LEU A 173 -17.26 -17.68 2.05
C LEU A 173 -16.46 -17.58 3.35
N VAL A 174 -16.17 -16.36 3.83
CA VAL A 174 -15.53 -16.12 5.12
C VAL A 174 -16.35 -16.69 6.26
N HIS A 175 -17.68 -16.55 6.21
CA HIS A 175 -18.56 -17.13 7.22
C HIS A 175 -18.48 -18.66 7.24
N VAL A 176 -18.51 -19.32 6.08
CA VAL A 176 -18.35 -20.78 5.97
C VAL A 176 -17.01 -21.20 6.54
N VAL A 177 -15.90 -20.55 6.14
CA VAL A 177 -14.55 -20.86 6.66
C VAL A 177 -14.49 -20.72 8.18
N LEU A 178 -15.06 -19.65 8.74
CA LEU A 178 -15.12 -19.44 10.19
C LEU A 178 -15.93 -20.53 10.89
N VAL A 179 -17.08 -20.93 10.34
CA VAL A 179 -17.91 -22.00 10.89
C VAL A 179 -17.16 -23.33 10.82
N THR A 180 -16.51 -23.65 9.71
CA THR A 180 -15.72 -24.90 9.57
C THR A 180 -14.54 -24.92 10.55
N CYS A 181 -13.85 -23.79 10.72
CA CYS A 181 -12.76 -23.66 11.67
C CYS A 181 -13.25 -23.82 13.12
N ALA A 182 -14.35 -23.15 13.49
CA ALA A 182 -14.96 -23.28 14.81
C ALA A 182 -15.45 -24.70 15.10
N PHE A 183 -16.02 -25.38 14.08
CA PHE A 183 -16.42 -26.78 14.18
C PHE A 183 -15.22 -27.71 14.36
N GLY A 184 -14.16 -27.52 13.56
CA GLY A 184 -12.91 -28.26 13.70
C GLY A 184 -12.27 -28.09 15.07
N TRP A 185 -12.27 -26.86 15.60
CA TRP A 185 -11.80 -26.56 16.95
C TRP A 185 -12.60 -27.31 18.01
N ARG A 186 -13.93 -27.28 17.94
CA ARG A 186 -14.79 -28.02 18.89
C ARG A 186 -14.49 -29.51 18.85
N MET A 187 -14.41 -30.10 17.67
CA MET A 187 -14.06 -31.52 17.52
C MET A 187 -12.70 -31.84 18.10
N ALA A 188 -11.68 -31.00 17.85
CA ALA A 188 -10.36 -31.18 18.43
C ALA A 188 -10.40 -31.13 19.96
N THR A 189 -11.12 -30.17 20.54
CA THR A 189 -11.26 -30.08 22.01
C THR A 189 -12.01 -31.27 22.61
N THR A 190 -13.05 -31.78 21.94
CA THR A 190 -13.77 -32.97 22.39
C THR A 190 -12.88 -34.21 22.34
N VAL A 191 -12.10 -34.38 21.26
CA VAL A 191 -11.15 -35.50 21.16
C VAL A 191 -10.12 -35.42 22.28
N VAL A 192 -9.49 -34.25 22.50
CA VAL A 192 -8.51 -34.06 23.58
C VAL A 192 -9.14 -34.29 24.96
N GLU A 193 -10.38 -33.83 25.17
CA GLU A 193 -11.08 -34.06 26.43
C GLU A 193 -11.31 -35.54 26.68
N PHE A 194 -11.73 -36.30 25.67
CA PHE A 194 -11.93 -37.75 25.81
C PHE A 194 -10.62 -38.54 25.91
N THR A 195 -9.60 -38.20 25.13
CA THR A 195 -8.35 -38.99 25.05
C THR A 195 -7.36 -38.66 26.14
N VAL A 196 -7.30 -37.41 26.60
CA VAL A 196 -6.30 -36.96 27.57
C VAL A 196 -6.96 -36.60 28.90
N VAL A 197 -7.96 -35.72 28.87
CA VAL A 197 -8.48 -35.11 30.10
C VAL A 197 -9.30 -36.10 30.91
N ALA A 198 -10.19 -36.87 30.28
CA ALA A 198 -11.01 -37.88 30.95
C ALA A 198 -10.16 -38.96 31.64
N PRO A 199 -9.17 -39.60 30.99
CA PRO A 199 -8.32 -40.57 31.67
C PRO A 199 -7.43 -39.93 32.73
N CYS A 200 -6.88 -38.72 32.52
CA CYS A 200 -6.13 -38.02 33.57
C CYS A 200 -7.00 -37.67 34.78
N ARG A 201 -8.24 -37.24 34.57
CA ARG A 201 -9.20 -36.89 35.63
C ARG A 201 -9.64 -38.14 36.40
N TRP A 202 -9.83 -39.26 35.70
CA TRP A 202 -10.07 -40.56 36.31
C TRP A 202 -8.86 -41.04 37.12
N LEU A 203 -7.66 -41.01 36.55
CA LEU A 203 -6.43 -41.40 37.23
C LEU A 203 -6.20 -40.55 38.49
N ASN A 204 -6.50 -39.26 38.42
CA ASN A 204 -6.38 -38.36 39.55
C ASN A 204 -7.36 -38.72 40.69
N ARG A 205 -8.63 -38.99 40.36
CA ARG A 205 -9.63 -39.37 41.36
C ARG A 205 -9.41 -40.77 41.93
N THR A 206 -9.06 -41.73 41.09
CA THR A 206 -9.03 -43.15 41.48
C THR A 206 -7.69 -43.54 42.10
N VAL A 207 -6.58 -42.94 41.68
CA VAL A 207 -5.23 -43.34 42.12
C VAL A 207 -4.56 -42.25 42.95
N LEU A 208 -4.44 -41.03 42.41
CA LEU A 208 -3.67 -39.97 43.08
C LEU A 208 -4.35 -39.48 44.37
N GLN A 209 -5.65 -39.23 44.36
CA GLN A 209 -6.39 -38.81 45.56
C GLN A 209 -6.26 -39.77 46.74
N PRO A 210 -6.51 -41.09 46.61
CA PRO A 210 -6.35 -42.00 47.72
C PRO A 210 -4.89 -42.15 48.15
N LEU A 211 -3.95 -42.08 47.20
CA LEU A 211 -2.52 -42.15 47.50
C LEU A 211 -2.05 -40.93 48.29
N PHE A 212 -2.46 -39.71 47.91
CA PHE A 212 -2.21 -38.51 48.69
C PHE A 212 -2.90 -38.53 50.05
N ALA A 213 -4.12 -39.06 50.13
CA ALA A 213 -4.81 -39.23 51.41
C ALA A 213 -4.07 -40.23 52.32
N ALA A 214 -3.55 -41.33 51.76
CA ALA A 214 -2.75 -42.31 52.49
C ALA A 214 -1.41 -41.70 52.97
N ILE A 215 -0.71 -40.96 52.11
CA ILE A 215 0.51 -40.23 52.49
C ILE A 215 0.21 -39.19 53.57
N ALA A 216 -0.88 -38.43 53.46
CA ALA A 216 -1.26 -37.44 54.45
C ALA A 216 -1.56 -38.09 55.81
N ARG A 217 -2.26 -39.23 55.82
CA ARG A 217 -2.49 -40.02 57.05
C ARG A 217 -1.20 -40.56 57.63
N ALA A 218 -0.31 -41.13 56.81
CA ALA A 218 0.99 -41.63 57.25
C ALA A 218 1.85 -40.50 57.84
N ARG A 219 1.88 -39.33 57.19
CA ARG A 219 2.57 -38.14 57.70
C ARG A 219 1.99 -37.67 59.03
N HIS A 220 0.66 -37.64 59.19
CA HIS A 220 0.05 -37.28 60.46
C HIS A 220 0.33 -38.30 61.57
N ALA A 221 0.33 -39.60 61.24
CA ALA A 221 0.69 -40.67 62.16
C ALA A 221 2.15 -40.57 62.61
N LEU A 222 3.08 -40.28 61.69
CA LEU A 222 4.51 -40.09 61.96
C LEU A 222 4.82 -38.75 62.63
N ALA A 223 4.01 -37.72 62.42
CA ALA A 223 4.23 -36.40 63.00
C ALA A 223 4.18 -36.42 64.52
N LYS A 224 3.35 -37.27 65.16
CA LYS A 224 3.30 -37.41 66.62
C LYS A 224 4.60 -38.00 67.21
N PRO A 225 5.07 -39.19 66.79
CA PRO A 225 6.30 -39.78 67.31
C PRO A 225 7.54 -38.96 66.94
N VAL A 226 7.61 -38.38 65.72
CA VAL A 226 8.72 -37.51 65.35
C VAL A 226 8.75 -36.23 66.21
N ARG A 227 7.60 -35.60 66.46
CA ARG A 227 7.52 -34.42 67.32
C ARG A 227 7.87 -34.75 68.77
N TRP A 228 7.48 -35.93 69.25
CA TRP A 228 7.90 -36.44 70.55
C TRP A 228 9.42 -36.67 70.60
N ALA A 229 9.98 -37.42 69.66
CA ALA A 229 11.42 -37.72 69.61
C ALA A 229 12.26 -36.44 69.48
N TYR A 230 11.82 -35.49 68.66
CA TYR A 230 12.46 -34.19 68.53
C TYR A 230 12.45 -33.41 69.85
N ARG A 231 11.30 -33.31 70.53
CA ARG A 231 11.19 -32.60 71.81
C ARG A 231 11.91 -33.31 72.96
N ARG A 232 11.89 -34.64 72.99
CA ARG A 232 12.37 -35.44 74.13
C ARG A 232 13.84 -35.82 74.03
N VAL A 233 14.36 -36.04 72.83
CA VAL A 233 15.74 -36.51 72.61
C VAL A 233 16.61 -35.41 72.03
N ILE A 234 16.19 -34.81 70.92
CA ILE A 234 17.03 -33.88 70.15
C ILE A 234 17.14 -32.52 70.86
N MET A 235 16.03 -31.99 71.36
CA MET A 235 16.01 -30.68 72.02
C MET A 235 16.91 -30.58 73.27
N PRO A 236 16.88 -31.53 74.23
CA PRO A 236 17.81 -31.49 75.37
C PRO A 236 19.27 -31.76 74.97
N TRP A 237 19.52 -32.61 73.98
CA TRP A 237 20.88 -32.78 73.45
C TRP A 237 21.41 -31.51 72.79
N ARG A 238 20.56 -30.78 72.07
CA ARG A 238 20.93 -29.51 71.45
C ARG A 238 21.22 -28.44 72.50
N ALA A 239 20.48 -28.42 73.61
CA ALA A 239 20.76 -27.55 74.75
C ALA A 239 22.12 -27.88 75.39
N ARG A 240 22.38 -29.16 75.67
CA ARG A 240 23.68 -29.60 76.22
C ARG A 240 24.86 -29.36 75.28
N ALA A 241 24.66 -29.60 73.99
CA ALA A 241 25.69 -29.32 72.98
C ALA A 241 26.00 -27.81 72.92
N ALA A 242 24.98 -26.95 73.06
CA ALA A 242 25.19 -25.51 73.14
C ALA A 242 25.99 -25.13 74.40
N GLU A 243 25.68 -25.71 75.56
CA GLU A 243 26.43 -25.49 76.82
C GLU A 243 27.91 -25.92 76.71
N VAL A 244 28.17 -27.12 76.17
CA VAL A 244 29.53 -27.62 75.94
C VAL A 244 30.30 -26.73 74.97
N TRP A 245 29.63 -26.27 73.89
CA TRP A 245 30.24 -25.36 72.93
C TRP A 245 30.60 -24.02 73.57
N THR A 246 29.72 -23.47 74.41
CA THR A 246 30.01 -22.23 75.16
C THR A 246 31.13 -22.41 76.20
N LEU A 247 31.28 -23.60 76.79
CA LEU A 247 32.37 -23.90 77.73
C LEU A 247 33.73 -24.02 77.04
N ILE A 248 33.77 -24.57 75.81
CA ILE A 248 35.03 -24.77 75.06
C ILE A 248 35.50 -23.47 74.39
N PHE A 249 34.57 -22.64 73.90
CA PHE A 249 34.91 -21.47 73.08
C PHE A 249 34.57 -20.12 73.71
N GLY A 250 33.91 -20.10 74.88
CA GLY A 250 33.45 -18.87 75.55
C GLY A 250 34.22 -18.47 76.80
N GLY A 251 35.37 -19.10 77.07
CA GLY A 251 36.31 -18.77 78.16
C GLY A 251 37.62 -18.20 77.63
#